data_AF-Q67UI2-F1
#
_entry.id   AF-Q67UI2-F1
#
_cell.length_a   1.000
_cell.length_b   1.000
_cell.length_c   1.000
_cell.angle_alpha   90.00
_cell.angle_beta   90.00
_cell.angle_gamma   90.00
#
_symmetry.space_group_name_H-M   'P 1'
#
loop_
_entity.id
_entity.type
_entity.pdbx_description
1 polymer ?
#
loop_
_entity_poly.entity_id
_entity_poly.type
_entity_poly.pdbx_seq_one_letter_code
_entity_poly.pdbx_strand_id
1 'polypeptide(L)'
;MASGGGGGGGMEAVEVRFRLDDGSDIGPSMHDQATTVTALKEFVLARWPQGKEIAPRTVNDVTIINAGQVLENNRTLAESRNLAAESPEGPITMHVVVRRSRPERRVKQPPKARPPERIGCGCTIL
;
A
#
# COMPACT_ATOMS: atom_id res chain seq x y z
N MET A 1 -0.64 47.79 -1.62
CA MET A 1 -1.47 47.15 -0.58
C MET A 1 -0.65 46.02 0.00
N ALA A 2 -0.43 46.04 1.32
CA ALA A 2 0.29 44.99 2.01
C ALA A 2 -0.61 43.75 2.11
N SER A 3 -0.24 42.66 1.43
CA SER A 3 -0.69 41.33 1.81
C SER A 3 0.50 40.66 2.46
N GLY A 4 0.56 40.76 3.79
CA GLY A 4 1.44 39.94 4.60
C GLY A 4 1.00 38.48 4.47
N GLY A 5 1.79 37.67 3.77
CA GLY A 5 1.73 36.23 3.90
C GLY A 5 2.45 35.87 5.20
N GLY A 6 1.69 35.62 6.26
CA GLY A 6 2.23 35.15 7.52
C GLY A 6 3.03 33.86 7.31
N GLY A 7 4.31 33.88 7.68
CA GLY A 7 5.06 32.66 7.97
C GLY A 7 4.50 32.00 9.22
N GLY A 8 3.34 31.35 9.09
CA GLY A 8 2.95 30.31 10.03
C GLY A 8 3.81 29.09 9.73
N GLY A 9 4.23 28.35 10.76
CA GLY A 9 4.88 27.04 10.63
C GLY A 9 3.93 26.01 10.02
N GLY A 10 3.53 26.26 8.78
CA GLY A 10 2.48 25.59 8.04
C GLY A 10 2.94 24.19 7.74
N MET A 11 2.44 23.26 8.55
CA MET A 11 2.35 21.86 8.22
C MET A 11 1.76 21.75 6.81
N GLU A 12 2.63 21.65 5.79
CA GLU A 12 2.21 21.51 4.40
C GLU A 12 1.56 20.14 4.27
N ALA A 13 0.26 20.09 4.57
CA ALA A 13 -0.53 18.90 4.43
C ALA A 13 -0.80 18.65 2.95
N VAL A 14 -0.82 17.38 2.58
CA VAL A 14 -0.90 16.94 1.20
C VAL A 14 -1.99 15.90 1.07
N GLU A 15 -2.73 15.98 -0.03
CA GLU A 15 -3.83 15.05 -0.26
C GLU A 15 -3.29 13.73 -0.81
N VAL A 16 -3.58 12.64 -0.12
CA VAL A 16 -3.16 11.28 -0.49
C VAL A 16 -4.38 10.38 -0.57
N ARG A 17 -4.39 9.49 -1.56
CA ARG A 17 -5.33 8.36 -1.64
C ARG A 17 -4.56 7.06 -1.80
N PHE A 18 -5.11 6.00 -1.22
CA PHE A 18 -4.48 4.70 -1.17
C PHE A 18 -5.23 3.72 -2.06
N ARG A 19 -4.65 3.40 -3.21
CA ARG A 19 -5.21 2.47 -4.18
C ARG A 19 -4.98 1.03 -3.76
N LEU A 20 -6.07 0.28 -3.66
CA LEU A 20 -6.05 -1.15 -3.37
C LEU A 20 -5.94 -1.96 -4.67
N ASP A 21 -5.73 -3.27 -4.53
CA ASP A 21 -5.52 -4.21 -5.62
C ASP A 21 -6.75 -4.39 -6.52
N ASP A 22 -7.94 -4.16 -6.01
CA ASP A 22 -9.19 -4.19 -6.78
C ASP A 22 -9.48 -2.86 -7.50
N GLY A 23 -8.59 -1.87 -7.40
CA GLY A 23 -8.75 -0.55 -7.99
C GLY A 23 -9.61 0.42 -7.17
N SER A 24 -10.15 -0.01 -6.02
CA SER A 24 -10.80 0.89 -5.06
C SER A 24 -9.76 1.74 -4.33
N ASP A 25 -10.14 2.96 -3.93
CA ASP A 25 -9.25 3.87 -3.20
C ASP A 25 -9.77 4.08 -1.76
N ILE A 26 -8.87 4.06 -0.77
CA ILE A 26 -9.11 4.61 0.57
C ILE A 26 -8.69 6.08 0.54
N GLY A 27 -9.61 6.99 0.84
CA GLY A 27 -9.39 8.44 0.74
C GLY A 27 -10.10 9.05 -0.47
N PRO A 28 -9.75 10.30 -0.85
CA PRO A 28 -8.57 11.06 -0.42
C PRO A 28 -8.59 11.52 1.05
N SER A 29 -7.40 11.75 1.62
CA SER A 29 -7.19 12.30 2.96
C SER A 29 -5.95 13.20 3.01
N MET A 30 -6.01 14.23 3.84
CA MET A 30 -4.88 15.14 4.07
C MET A 30 -3.91 14.53 5.08
N HIS A 31 -2.63 14.49 4.73
CA HIS A 31 -1.54 14.04 5.60
C HIS A 31 -0.44 15.09 5.65
N ASP A 32 0.10 15.34 6.85
CA ASP A 32 1.27 16.22 7.02
C ASP A 32 2.48 15.63 6.27
N GLN A 33 3.29 16.47 5.63
CA GLN A 33 4.57 16.08 5.05
C GLN A 33 5.52 15.40 6.05
N ALA A 34 5.45 15.73 7.34
CA ALA A 34 6.19 15.08 8.43
C ALA A 34 5.59 13.72 8.86
N THR A 35 4.43 13.33 8.32
CA THR A 35 3.80 12.04 8.64
C THR A 35 4.73 10.90 8.19
N THR A 36 5.04 9.98 9.10
CA THR A 36 5.85 8.81 8.76
C THR A 36 5.07 7.81 7.92
N VAL A 37 5.77 7.04 7.09
CA VAL A 37 5.17 5.94 6.32
C VAL A 37 4.50 4.92 7.26
N THR A 38 5.04 4.71 8.46
CA THR A 38 4.40 3.88 9.50
C THR A 38 3.02 4.42 9.87
N ALA A 39 2.88 5.71 10.13
CA ALA A 39 1.59 6.33 10.42
C ALA A 39 0.61 6.26 9.22
N LEU A 40 1.11 6.37 7.98
CA LEU A 40 0.27 6.14 6.79
C LEU A 40 -0.24 4.69 6.73
N LYS A 41 0.59 3.71 7.08
CA LYS A 41 0.18 2.30 7.14
C LYS A 41 -0.86 2.06 8.24
N GLU A 42 -0.71 2.69 9.40
CA GLU A 42 -1.70 2.65 10.47
C GLU A 42 -3.03 3.26 10.04
N PHE A 43 -2.99 4.37 9.31
CA PHE A 43 -4.19 4.99 8.74
C PHE A 43 -4.92 4.04 7.77
N VAL A 44 -4.18 3.40 6.86
CA VAL A 44 -4.73 2.40 5.92
C VAL A 44 -5.33 1.21 6.67
N LEU A 45 -4.67 0.71 7.72
CA LEU A 45 -5.19 -0.36 8.57
C LEU A 45 -6.51 0.04 9.25
N ALA A 46 -6.56 1.23 9.84
CA ALA A 46 -7.73 1.71 10.57
C ALA A 46 -8.94 1.95 9.65
N ARG A 47 -8.69 2.33 8.39
CA ARG A 47 -9.74 2.59 7.38
C ARG A 47 -9.91 1.47 6.39
N TRP A 48 -9.39 0.28 6.71
CA TRP A 48 -9.48 -0.85 5.80
C TRP A 48 -10.95 -1.18 5.51
N PRO A 49 -11.37 -1.27 4.23
CA PRO A 49 -12.74 -1.54 3.88
C PRO A 49 -13.18 -2.92 4.38
N GLN A 50 -14.38 -2.97 4.95
CA GLN A 50 -14.98 -4.20 5.46
C GLN A 50 -15.40 -5.11 4.30
N GLY A 51 -15.37 -6.42 4.53
CA GLY A 51 -15.79 -7.42 3.53
C GLY A 51 -14.73 -7.83 2.50
N LYS A 52 -13.51 -7.28 2.56
CA LYS A 52 -12.39 -7.77 1.73
C LYS A 52 -11.90 -9.12 2.22
N GLU A 53 -11.67 -10.07 1.30
CA GLU A 53 -11.13 -11.40 1.64
C GLU A 53 -9.73 -11.34 2.27
N ILE A 54 -8.92 -10.37 1.84
CA ILE A 54 -7.58 -10.15 2.34
C ILE A 54 -7.59 -8.83 3.12
N ALA A 55 -7.40 -8.93 4.43
CA ALA A 55 -7.27 -7.78 5.31
C ALA A 55 -5.91 -7.83 6.03
N PRO A 56 -5.15 -6.72 6.05
CA PRO A 56 -3.93 -6.61 6.82
C PRO A 56 -4.26 -6.62 8.32
N ARG A 57 -3.45 -7.30 9.14
CA ARG A 57 -3.63 -7.35 10.60
C ARG A 57 -2.74 -6.35 11.31
N THR A 58 -1.57 -6.10 10.73
CA THR A 58 -0.52 -5.26 11.30
C THR A 58 0.10 -4.37 10.24
N VAL A 59 0.85 -3.33 10.67
CA VAL A 59 1.60 -2.43 9.77
C VAL A 59 2.59 -3.16 8.88
N ASN A 60 3.06 -4.33 9.31
CA ASN A 60 4.00 -5.16 8.56
C ASN A 60 3.34 -5.90 7.40
N ASP A 61 2.02 -6.11 7.45
CA ASP A 61 1.26 -6.69 6.36
C ASP A 61 1.02 -5.67 5.24
N VAL A 62 1.19 -4.37 5.53
CA VAL A 62 0.95 -3.27 4.57
C VAL A 62 2.27 -2.82 3.95
N THR A 63 2.31 -2.82 2.61
CA THR A 63 3.37 -2.20 1.82
C THR A 63 2.77 -1.06 1.00
N ILE A 64 3.33 0.14 1.13
CA ILE A 64 2.90 1.32 0.37
C ILE A 64 3.93 1.56 -0.74
N ILE A 65 3.45 1.76 -1.97
CA ILE A 65 4.26 2.02 -3.15
C ILE A 65 3.86 3.37 -3.73
N ASN A 66 4.83 4.26 -3.95
CA ASN A 66 4.63 5.53 -4.64
C ASN A 66 5.62 5.62 -5.81
N ALA A 67 5.16 6.06 -6.99
CA ALA A 67 6.02 6.23 -8.17
C ALA A 67 6.93 5.01 -8.50
N GLY A 68 6.43 3.79 -8.28
CA GLY A 68 7.19 2.55 -8.50
C GLY A 68 8.18 2.17 -7.39
N GLN A 69 8.27 2.94 -6.31
CA GLN A 69 9.16 2.68 -5.18
C GLN A 69 8.39 2.24 -3.94
N VAL A 70 8.88 1.20 -3.27
CA VAL A 70 8.35 0.79 -1.97
C VAL A 70 8.81 1.79 -0.90
N LEU A 71 7.86 2.33 -0.15
CA LEU A 71 8.14 3.31 0.89
C LEU A 71 8.64 2.64 2.18
N GLU A 72 9.70 3.19 2.76
CA GLU A 72 10.35 2.71 3.98
C GLU A 72 9.68 3.28 5.23
N ASN A 73 9.42 2.43 6.24
CA ASN A 73 8.66 2.78 7.44
C ASN A 73 9.23 3.96 8.26
N ASN A 74 10.55 4.11 8.22
CA ASN A 74 11.31 5.11 8.96
C ASN A 74 11.39 6.47 8.25
N ARG A 75 10.89 6.57 7.01
CA ARG A 75 10.83 7.84 6.28
C ARG A 75 9.51 8.57 6.50
N THR A 76 9.57 9.88 6.34
CA THR A 76 8.42 10.78 6.26
C THR A 76 7.82 10.78 4.86
N LEU A 77 6.60 11.32 4.74
CA LEU A 77 5.92 11.52 3.47
C LEU A 77 6.74 12.46 2.56
N ALA A 78 7.32 13.52 3.12
CA ALA A 78 8.24 14.41 2.39
C ALA A 78 9.46 13.67 1.82
N GLU A 79 10.11 12.82 2.60
CA GLU A 79 11.30 12.05 2.16
C GLU A 79 10.97 10.91 1.20
N SER A 80 9.70 10.48 1.18
CA SER A 80 9.19 9.39 0.34
C SER A 80 8.59 9.84 -0.99
N ARG A 81 8.42 11.16 -1.14
CA ARG A 81 7.92 11.78 -2.36
C ARG A 81 8.98 11.73 -3.46
N ASN A 82 8.55 11.38 -4.66
CA ASN A 82 9.40 11.39 -5.84
C ASN A 82 8.96 12.55 -6.72
N LEU A 83 9.71 13.65 -6.65
CA LEU A 83 9.45 14.90 -7.37
C LEU A 83 9.22 14.69 -8.88
N ALA A 84 9.78 13.63 -9.47
CA ALA A 84 9.63 13.36 -10.90
C ALA A 84 8.26 12.80 -11.30
N ALA A 85 7.52 12.20 -10.36
CA ALA A 85 6.28 11.46 -10.67
C ALA A 85 5.02 12.13 -10.11
N GLU A 86 5.16 13.06 -9.17
CA GLU A 86 4.04 13.66 -8.46
C GLU A 86 3.66 14.99 -9.12
N SER A 87 2.62 14.96 -9.96
CA SER A 87 2.05 16.16 -10.57
C SER A 87 1.33 17.01 -9.52
N PRO A 88 1.46 18.34 -9.52
CA PRO A 88 0.85 19.23 -8.53
C PRO A 88 -0.68 19.32 -8.59
N GLU A 89 -1.33 18.76 -9.62
CA GLU A 89 -2.75 19.01 -9.90
C GLU A 89 -3.74 17.98 -9.31
N GLY A 90 -3.38 17.28 -8.24
CA GLY A 90 -4.34 16.41 -7.56
C GLY A 90 -3.77 15.56 -6.42
N PRO A 91 -4.62 14.71 -5.81
CA PRO A 91 -4.20 13.82 -4.73
C PRO A 91 -3.15 12.82 -5.23
N ILE A 92 -2.10 12.66 -4.45
CA ILE A 92 -1.08 11.63 -4.69
C ILE A 92 -1.74 10.27 -4.54
N THR A 93 -1.58 9.42 -5.54
CA THR A 93 -2.08 8.05 -5.50
C THR A 93 -0.95 7.11 -5.08
N MET A 94 -1.04 6.58 -3.88
CA MET A 94 -0.13 5.53 -3.39
C MET A 94 -0.79 4.17 -3.51
N HIS A 95 -0.07 3.16 -4.01
CA HIS A 95 -0.59 1.81 -4.14
C HIS A 95 -0.33 1.02 -2.86
N VAL A 96 -1.35 0.32 -2.36
CA VAL A 96 -1.26 -0.53 -1.18
C VAL A 96 -1.24 -1.98 -1.60
N VAL A 97 -0.20 -2.69 -1.16
CA VAL A 97 -0.07 -4.13 -1.31
C VAL A 97 -0.16 -4.76 0.07
N VAL A 98 -1.14 -5.65 0.24
CA VAL A 98 -1.27 -6.45 1.46
C VAL A 98 -0.54 -7.76 1.29
N ARG A 99 0.50 -7.96 2.10
CA ARG A 99 1.13 -9.26 2.25
C ARG A 99 0.28 -10.08 3.20
N ARG A 100 -0.20 -11.25 2.74
CA ARG A 100 -0.71 -12.27 3.65
C ARG A 100 0.45 -12.69 4.54
N SER A 101 0.45 -12.28 5.81
CA SER A 101 1.15 -13.03 6.86
C SER A 101 0.55 -14.43 6.79
N ARG A 102 1.33 -15.39 6.27
CA ARG A 102 0.88 -16.77 6.10
C ARG A 102 0.25 -17.17 7.44
N PRO A 103 -1.05 -17.50 7.50
CA PRO A 103 -1.57 -18.12 8.72
C PRO A 103 -0.71 -19.36 8.89
N GLU A 104 0.03 -19.42 10.00
CA GLU A 104 0.78 -20.59 10.43
C GLU A 104 -0.09 -21.78 10.09
N ARG A 105 0.28 -22.52 9.03
CA ARG A 105 -0.49 -23.70 8.66
C ARG A 105 -0.33 -24.59 9.88
N ARG A 106 -1.36 -24.67 10.73
CA ARG A 106 -1.48 -25.79 11.65
C ARG A 106 -1.29 -27.02 10.77
N VAL A 107 -0.18 -27.69 11.01
CA VAL A 107 0.33 -28.82 10.26
C VAL A 107 -0.82 -29.83 10.13
N LYS A 108 -1.54 -29.81 9.01
CA LYS A 108 -2.33 -30.95 8.59
C LYS A 108 -1.32 -31.89 7.96
N GLN A 109 -0.87 -32.88 8.71
CA GLN A 109 -0.04 -33.98 8.24
C GLN A 109 -0.54 -34.46 6.86
N PRO A 110 0.28 -34.46 5.80
CA PRO A 110 0.15 -35.46 4.73
C PRO A 110 0.99 -36.70 5.15
N PRO A 111 0.87 -37.91 4.52
CA PRO A 111 0.19 -38.24 3.27
C PRO A 111 -0.61 -39.58 3.30
N LYS A 112 -1.59 -39.76 2.40
CA LYS A 112 -1.83 -41.08 1.81
C LYS A 112 -1.89 -40.97 0.29
N ALA A 113 -0.95 -41.69 -0.32
CA ALA A 113 -0.60 -41.70 -1.72
C ALA A 113 -1.78 -42.11 -2.63
N ARG A 114 -1.91 -41.41 -3.76
CA ARG A 114 -2.30 -42.04 -5.02
C ARG A 114 -1.26 -41.64 -6.09
N PRO A 115 -0.78 -42.59 -6.89
CA PRO A 115 0.35 -42.39 -7.79
C PRO A 115 0.01 -41.42 -8.94
N PRO A 116 1.01 -40.72 -9.51
CA PRO A 116 0.79 -39.70 -10.51
C PRO A 116 0.42 -40.32 -11.86
N GLU A 117 -0.83 -40.11 -12.29
CA GLU A 117 -1.21 -40.30 -13.68
C GLU A 117 -0.60 -39.17 -14.51
N ARG A 118 0.37 -39.54 -15.35
CA ARG A 118 1.11 -38.66 -16.24
C ARG A 118 0.19 -38.19 -17.37
N ILE A 119 -0.45 -37.05 -17.23
CA ILE A 119 -1.08 -36.37 -18.37
C ILE A 119 -0.03 -35.41 -18.92
N GLY A 120 0.77 -35.90 -19.86
CA GLY A 120 1.75 -35.11 -20.59
C GLY A 120 1.04 -34.02 -21.41
N CYS A 121 1.46 -32.77 -21.23
CA CYS A 121 1.07 -31.67 -22.10
C CYS A 121 2.00 -31.68 -23.32
N GLY A 122 1.51 -32.17 -24.45
CA GLY A 122 2.19 -32.11 -25.74
C GLY A 122 1.90 -30.78 -26.42
N CYS A 123 2.71 -29.76 -26.15
CA CYS A 123 2.69 -28.55 -26.96
C CYS A 123 3.40 -28.83 -28.29
N THR A 124 2.65 -28.87 -29.40
CA THR A 124 3.21 -28.86 -30.74
C THR A 124 3.22 -27.42 -31.23
N ILE A 125 4.39 -26.93 -31.64
CA ILE A 125 4.55 -25.66 -32.36
C ILE A 125 4.31 -25.99 -33.84
N LEU A 126 3.25 -25.43 -34.42
CA LEU A 126 3.04 -25.37 -35.87
C LEU A 126 3.72 -24.11 -36.42
#